data_AF-A0A9D8H0D5-F1
#
_entry.id   AF-A0A9D8H0D5-F1
#
_cell.length_a   1.000
_cell.length_b   1.000
_cell.length_c   1.000
_cell.angle_alpha   90.00
_cell.angle_beta   90.00
_cell.angle_gamma   90.00
#
_symmetry.space_group_name_H-M   'P 1'
#
loop_
_entity.id
_entity.type
_entity.pdbx_description
1 polymer ?
#
loop_
_entity_poly.entity_id
_entity_poly.type
_entity_poly.pdbx_seq_one_letter_code
_entity_poly.pdbx_strand_id
1 'polypeptide(L)'
;MIGKPIFRPMSRRRLLAATCSVPLALASGCRNEKELRVLNPLSLNRIGVNEVIRLRDLLEQPAQHVCLLAPYRDRLEENEPLSRQVNAHLVAMNLTLHDSGFALVIVNGDKVNVQILSVARHNIMFWHEAVQRIAKPLGCAQVDRVLVTRTYDGWLVFGEER
;
A
#
# COMPACT_ATOMS: atom_id res chain seq x y z
N MET A 1 -7.60 -44.90 74.31
CA MET A 1 -6.77 -43.68 74.40
C MET A 1 -6.20 -43.41 73.01
N ILE A 2 -6.65 -42.35 72.34
CA ILE A 2 -5.87 -41.13 72.00
C ILE A 2 -4.69 -41.47 71.08
N GLY A 3 -4.50 -40.94 69.87
CA GLY A 3 -5.06 -39.81 69.15
C GLY A 3 -4.47 -39.77 67.73
N LYS A 4 -5.10 -38.99 66.87
CA LYS A 4 -4.82 -38.79 65.44
C LYS A 4 -3.73 -37.69 65.22
N PRO A 5 -3.36 -37.34 63.97
CA PRO A 5 -2.00 -37.13 63.47
C PRO A 5 -1.63 -35.63 63.29
N ILE A 6 -0.40 -35.31 62.88
CA ILE A 6 0.04 -34.03 62.26
C ILE A 6 1.36 -34.32 61.49
N PHE A 7 1.45 -34.23 60.16
CA PHE A 7 1.58 -33.07 59.24
C PHE A 7 3.05 -32.69 58.86
N ARG A 8 3.37 -32.92 57.57
CA ARG A 8 4.25 -32.20 56.59
C ARG A 8 5.18 -31.07 57.10
N PRO A 9 6.37 -30.82 56.48
CA PRO A 9 6.38 -30.17 55.16
C PRO A 9 7.64 -30.29 54.25
N MET A 10 7.50 -29.71 53.04
CA MET A 10 8.48 -28.95 52.25
C MET A 10 9.85 -29.57 51.93
N SER A 11 10.21 -29.62 50.64
CA SER A 11 10.89 -28.47 50.01
C SER A 11 11.27 -28.77 48.56
N ARG A 12 11.34 -27.69 47.80
CA ARG A 12 11.52 -27.54 46.37
C ARG A 12 13.00 -27.57 45.95
N ARG A 13 13.20 -27.97 44.69
CA ARG A 13 14.24 -27.50 43.74
C ARG A 13 15.68 -27.99 43.97
N ARG A 14 16.27 -28.59 42.94
CA ARG A 14 17.02 -27.87 41.88
C ARG A 14 17.32 -28.80 40.70
N LEU A 15 16.97 -28.34 39.51
CA LEU A 15 17.47 -28.83 38.22
C LEU A 15 18.93 -28.39 38.03
N LEU A 16 19.76 -29.26 37.45
CA LEU A 16 20.91 -28.93 36.61
C LEU A 16 20.82 -29.90 35.40
N ALA A 17 20.28 -29.45 34.27
CA ALA A 17 20.99 -28.76 33.18
C ALA A 17 21.91 -29.72 32.39
N ALA A 18 21.30 -30.58 31.57
CA ALA A 18 21.98 -31.22 30.45
C ALA A 18 21.80 -30.33 29.21
N THR A 19 22.87 -29.68 28.79
CA THR A 19 22.91 -28.83 27.60
C THR A 19 22.97 -29.69 26.35
N CYS A 20 21.84 -29.91 25.69
CA CYS A 20 21.80 -30.26 24.28
C CYS A 20 21.90 -28.97 23.46
N SER A 21 23.09 -28.70 22.96
CA SER A 21 23.34 -27.69 21.94
C SER A 21 22.64 -28.08 20.64
N VAL A 22 21.41 -27.59 20.47
CA VAL A 22 20.72 -27.57 19.18
C VAL A 22 21.28 -26.41 18.37
N PRO A 23 21.84 -26.62 17.18
CA PRO A 23 22.10 -25.51 16.28
C PRO A 23 20.75 -25.00 15.79
N LEU A 24 20.32 -23.86 16.32
CA LEU A 24 19.30 -23.01 15.72
C LEU A 24 19.85 -22.54 14.38
N ALA A 25 19.54 -23.30 13.32
CA ALA A 25 19.61 -22.80 11.96
C ALA A 25 18.55 -21.69 11.85
N LEU A 26 18.97 -20.46 12.17
CA LEU A 26 18.32 -19.24 11.71
C LEU A 26 18.47 -19.22 10.19
N ALA A 27 17.59 -19.94 9.51
CA ALA A 27 17.26 -19.62 8.13
C ALA A 27 16.54 -18.26 8.17
N SER A 28 17.30 -17.19 8.33
CA SER A 28 16.95 -15.86 7.83
C SER A 28 16.94 -15.96 6.32
N GLY A 29 15.94 -16.67 5.78
CA GLY A 29 15.61 -16.63 4.38
C GLY A 29 15.27 -15.19 4.09
N CYS A 30 16.20 -14.48 3.48
CA CYS A 30 16.01 -13.14 2.93
C CYS A 30 14.69 -13.16 2.19
N ARG A 31 13.67 -12.54 2.78
CA ARG A 31 12.42 -12.26 2.10
C ARG A 31 12.80 -11.27 1.02
N ASN A 32 13.10 -11.78 -0.17
CA ASN A 32 13.11 -10.98 -1.37
C ASN A 32 11.67 -10.54 -1.59
N GLU A 33 11.23 -9.54 -0.83
CA GLU A 33 10.10 -8.70 -1.19
C GLU A 33 10.57 -7.96 -2.45
N LYS A 34 10.50 -8.65 -3.60
CA LYS A 34 10.08 -7.98 -4.82
C LYS A 34 8.70 -7.45 -4.47
N GLU A 35 8.69 -6.23 -3.93
CA GLU A 35 7.54 -5.36 -3.81
C GLU A 35 6.75 -5.57 -5.10
N LEU A 36 5.60 -6.25 -4.99
CA LEU A 36 4.82 -6.70 -6.13
C LEU A 36 4.29 -5.42 -6.79
N ARG A 37 5.06 -4.87 -7.73
CA ARG A 37 4.72 -3.65 -8.44
C ARG A 37 3.43 -3.92 -9.19
N VAL A 38 2.36 -3.27 -8.75
CA VAL A 38 1.03 -3.46 -9.34
C VAL A 38 0.92 -2.68 -10.64
N LEU A 39 1.61 -1.54 -10.75
CA LEU A 39 1.77 -0.77 -11.98
C LEU A 39 3.25 -0.72 -12.36
N ASN A 40 3.56 -0.91 -13.65
CA ASN A 40 4.92 -0.72 -14.15
C ASN A 40 5.20 0.78 -14.36
N PRO A 41 6.16 1.42 -13.67
CA PRO A 41 6.43 2.84 -13.89
C PRO A 41 6.81 3.17 -15.35
N LEU A 42 7.40 2.22 -16.08
CA LEU A 42 7.76 2.40 -17.48
C LEU A 42 6.54 2.42 -18.42
N SER A 43 5.40 1.84 -18.04
CA SER A 43 4.19 1.87 -18.88
C SER A 43 3.60 3.28 -18.94
N LEU A 44 3.69 4.04 -17.85
CA LEU A 44 3.31 5.46 -17.80
C LEU A 44 4.10 6.33 -18.79
N ASN A 45 5.35 5.96 -19.08
CA ASN A 45 6.19 6.69 -20.02
C ASN A 45 5.83 6.45 -21.48
N ARG A 46 5.13 5.33 -21.77
CA ARG A 46 4.72 4.94 -23.13
C ARG A 46 3.42 5.60 -23.58
N ILE A 47 2.67 6.22 -22.66
CA ILE A 47 1.46 6.97 -22.97
C ILE A 47 1.84 8.12 -23.91
N GLY A 48 1.24 8.16 -25.09
CA GLY A 48 1.42 9.20 -26.08
C GLY A 48 0.83 10.54 -25.62
N VAL A 49 1.30 11.62 -26.20
CA VAL A 49 0.76 12.96 -25.92
C VAL A 49 -0.71 13.03 -26.35
N ASN A 50 -1.57 13.58 -25.49
CA ASN A 50 -3.03 13.61 -25.61
C ASN A 50 -3.70 12.23 -25.66
N GLU A 51 -2.97 11.16 -25.35
CA GLU A 51 -3.54 9.82 -25.24
C GLU A 51 -4.24 9.66 -23.89
N VAL A 52 -5.38 8.97 -23.91
CA VAL A 52 -6.17 8.62 -22.73
C VAL A 52 -6.24 7.09 -22.67
N ILE A 53 -5.74 6.52 -21.58
CA ILE A 53 -5.71 5.06 -21.36
C ILE A 53 -6.44 4.75 -20.05
N ARG A 54 -7.14 3.61 -19.98
CA ARG A 54 -7.70 3.14 -18.71
C ARG A 54 -6.60 2.57 -17.84
N LEU A 55 -6.55 2.97 -16.57
CA LEU A 55 -5.49 2.53 -15.65
C LEU A 55 -5.42 1.00 -15.54
N ARG A 56 -6.57 0.31 -15.60
CA ARG A 56 -6.65 -1.16 -15.57
C ARG A 56 -5.76 -1.84 -16.63
N ASP A 57 -5.61 -1.23 -17.80
CA ASP A 57 -4.85 -1.79 -18.93
C ASP A 57 -3.33 -1.65 -18.70
N LEU A 58 -2.94 -0.83 -17.71
CA LEU A 58 -1.55 -0.62 -17.30
C LEU A 58 -1.15 -1.47 -16.08
N LEU A 59 -2.10 -2.08 -15.38
CA LEU A 59 -1.84 -2.86 -14.18
C LEU A 59 -1.36 -4.27 -14.52
N GLU A 60 -0.32 -4.73 -13.82
CA GLU A 60 0.20 -6.10 -13.92
C GLU A 60 -0.55 -7.07 -12.99
N GLN A 61 -1.39 -6.56 -12.08
CA GLN A 61 -2.17 -7.35 -11.13
C GLN A 61 -3.62 -6.83 -11.04
N PRO A 62 -4.58 -7.69 -10.68
CA PRO A 62 -5.97 -7.28 -10.52
C PRO A 62 -6.13 -6.25 -9.40
N ALA A 63 -6.94 -5.22 -9.69
CA ALA A 63 -7.36 -4.19 -8.76
C ALA A 63 -8.88 -4.03 -8.83
N GLN A 64 -9.50 -3.65 -7.72
CA GLN A 64 -10.91 -3.29 -7.67
C GLN A 64 -11.06 -1.78 -7.59
N HIS A 65 -10.29 -1.14 -6.71
CA HIS A 65 -10.31 0.30 -6.50
C HIS A 65 -8.90 0.86 -6.55
N VAL A 66 -8.80 2.12 -6.97
CA VAL A 66 -7.57 2.89 -6.92
C VAL A 66 -7.87 4.25 -6.32
N CYS A 67 -7.00 4.68 -5.41
CA CYS A 67 -7.01 6.02 -4.85
C CYS A 67 -5.71 6.75 -5.18
N LEU A 68 -5.78 8.06 -5.36
CA LEU A 68 -4.62 8.91 -5.51
C LEU A 68 -4.38 9.73 -4.24
N LEU A 69 -3.21 9.56 -3.64
CA LEU A 69 -2.70 10.44 -2.58
C LEU A 69 -1.87 11.55 -3.21
N ALA A 70 -2.28 12.79 -2.94
CA ALA A 70 -1.55 13.99 -3.32
C ALA A 70 -0.32 14.20 -2.40
N PRO A 71 0.64 15.05 -2.81
CA PRO A 71 1.76 15.44 -1.96
C PRO A 71 1.31 15.90 -0.57
N TYR A 72 2.12 15.60 0.46
CA TYR A 72 1.86 15.89 1.87
C TYR A 72 0.63 15.21 2.48
N ARG A 73 -0.09 14.37 1.74
CA ARG A 73 -1.18 13.58 2.28
C ARG A 73 -0.67 12.19 2.63
N ASP A 74 -0.69 11.87 3.92
CA ASP A 74 -0.38 10.55 4.46
C ASP A 74 -1.62 9.65 4.57
N ARG A 75 -2.81 10.21 4.37
CA ARG A 75 -4.12 9.56 4.56
C ARG A 75 -5.16 10.03 3.55
N LEU A 76 -6.14 9.17 3.30
CA LEU A 76 -7.39 9.53 2.65
C LEU A 76 -8.29 10.30 3.62
N GLU A 77 -9.16 11.15 3.08
CA GLU A 77 -10.19 11.83 3.86
C GLU A 77 -11.19 10.81 4.45
N GLU A 78 -11.74 11.09 5.62
CA GLU A 78 -12.59 10.12 6.34
C GLU A 78 -13.90 9.80 5.60
N ASN A 79 -14.38 10.72 4.76
CA ASN A 79 -15.55 10.59 3.91
C ASN A 79 -15.30 9.74 2.65
N GLU A 80 -14.04 9.45 2.28
CA GLU A 80 -13.74 8.62 1.13
C GLU A 80 -14.15 7.16 1.38
N PRO A 81 -14.75 6.48 0.39
CA PRO A 81 -14.95 5.05 0.47
C PRO A 81 -13.59 4.36 0.64
N LEU A 82 -13.53 3.34 1.51
CA LEU A 82 -12.31 2.60 1.88
C LEU A 82 -11.31 3.37 2.78
N SER A 83 -11.61 4.61 3.19
CA SER A 83 -10.73 5.42 4.05
C SER A 83 -10.25 4.67 5.29
N ARG A 84 -11.14 3.96 6.00
CA ARG A 84 -10.77 3.18 7.20
C ARG A 84 -9.76 2.08 6.90
N GLN A 85 -9.99 1.28 5.85
CA GLN A 85 -9.13 0.17 5.48
C GLN A 85 -7.78 0.67 4.99
N VAL A 86 -7.80 1.65 4.09
CA VAL A 86 -6.59 2.24 3.50
C VAL A 86 -5.79 2.97 4.57
N ASN A 87 -6.40 3.86 5.36
CA ASN A 87 -5.68 4.64 6.38
C ASN A 87 -5.06 3.75 7.45
N ALA A 88 -5.73 2.65 7.86
CA ALA A 88 -5.12 1.68 8.76
C ALA A 88 -3.83 1.08 8.18
N HIS A 89 -3.82 0.77 6.87
CA HIS A 89 -2.64 0.26 6.18
C HIS A 89 -1.55 1.34 6.02
N LEU A 90 -1.91 2.56 5.65
CA LEU A 90 -0.97 3.68 5.48
C LEU A 90 -0.26 4.04 6.79
N VAL A 91 -0.99 4.01 7.91
CA VAL A 91 -0.43 4.21 9.25
C VAL A 91 0.53 3.07 9.62
N ALA A 92 0.16 1.82 9.35
CA ALA A 92 1.04 0.68 9.61
C ALA A 92 2.33 0.74 8.79
N MET A 93 2.28 1.29 7.57
CA MET A 93 3.44 1.52 6.70
C MET A 93 4.27 2.75 7.11
N ASN A 94 3.75 3.61 7.98
CA ASN A 94 4.32 4.92 8.31
C ASN A 94 4.62 5.75 7.06
N LEU A 95 3.68 5.78 6.11
CA LEU A 95 3.86 6.47 4.83
C LEU A 95 3.95 7.99 5.02
N THR A 96 5.00 8.60 4.48
CA THR A 96 5.16 10.05 4.40
C THR A 96 5.45 10.47 2.96
N LEU A 97 4.53 11.24 2.36
CA LEU A 97 4.73 11.83 1.03
C LEU A 97 5.24 13.27 1.17
N HIS A 98 6.34 13.57 0.50
CA HIS A 98 6.93 14.92 0.44
C HIS A 98 6.42 15.69 -0.81
N ASP A 99 6.96 16.88 -1.04
CA ASP A 99 6.58 17.92 -2.02
C ASP A 99 6.30 17.41 -3.45
N SER A 100 6.87 16.27 -3.81
CA SER A 100 6.80 15.67 -5.15
C SER A 100 6.43 14.18 -5.14
N GLY A 101 5.92 13.68 -4.02
CA GLY A 101 5.47 12.29 -3.88
C GLY A 101 3.97 12.20 -4.10
N PHE A 102 3.54 11.61 -5.20
CA PHE A 102 2.20 11.05 -5.31
C PHE A 102 2.25 9.59 -4.87
N ALA A 103 1.12 9.03 -4.45
CA ALA A 103 1.00 7.59 -4.33
C ALA A 103 -0.32 7.09 -4.90
N LEU A 104 -0.25 6.00 -5.66
CA LEU A 104 -1.42 5.21 -6.01
C LEU A 104 -1.62 4.16 -4.93
N VAL A 105 -2.77 4.19 -4.28
CA VAL A 105 -3.21 3.14 -3.38
C VAL A 105 -4.15 2.22 -4.16
N ILE A 106 -3.77 0.97 -4.30
CA ILE A 106 -4.46 -0.02 -5.13
C ILE A 106 -5.05 -1.08 -4.21
N VAL A 107 -6.38 -1.21 -4.26
CA VAL A 107 -7.14 -2.08 -3.35
C VAL A 107 -7.78 -3.21 -4.14
N ASN A 108 -7.60 -4.44 -3.67
CA ASN A 108 -8.23 -5.64 -4.21
C ASN A 108 -8.72 -6.53 -3.06
N GLY A 109 -10.01 -6.44 -2.74
CA GLY A 109 -10.56 -7.01 -1.51
C GLY A 109 -9.86 -6.42 -0.28
N ASP A 110 -9.36 -7.30 0.60
CA ASP A 110 -8.66 -6.88 1.81
C ASP A 110 -7.20 -6.45 1.58
N LYS A 111 -6.66 -6.68 0.37
CA LYS A 111 -5.28 -6.35 0.04
C LYS A 111 -5.18 -4.89 -0.38
N VAL A 112 -4.30 -4.15 0.30
CA VAL A 112 -3.93 -2.77 -0.04
C VAL A 112 -2.47 -2.79 -0.46
N ASN A 113 -2.19 -2.28 -1.66
CA ASN A 113 -0.83 -2.05 -2.16
C ASN A 113 -0.64 -0.55 -2.36
N VAL A 114 0.48 -0.02 -1.90
CA VAL A 114 0.82 1.40 -2.05
C VAL A 114 1.98 1.50 -3.03
N GLN A 115 1.82 2.32 -4.06
CA GLN A 115 2.87 2.59 -5.02
C GLN A 115 3.17 4.08 -5.10
N ILE A 116 4.35 4.44 -4.61
CA ILE A 116 4.83 5.82 -4.64
C ILE A 116 5.26 6.16 -6.07
N LEU A 117 4.69 7.23 -6.60
CA LEU A 117 5.01 7.82 -7.89
C LEU A 117 5.79 9.11 -7.68
N SER A 118 7.05 9.10 -8.10
CA SER A 118 7.90 10.28 -8.08
C SER A 118 7.56 11.21 -9.25
N VAL A 119 7.24 12.49 -8.98
CA VAL A 119 7.05 13.52 -10.02
C VAL A 119 8.29 13.68 -10.88
N ALA A 120 9.49 13.61 -10.29
CA ALA A 120 10.75 13.71 -11.03
C ALA A 120 10.94 12.66 -12.15
N ARG A 121 10.14 11.57 -12.14
CA ARG A 121 10.20 10.51 -13.16
C ARG A 121 9.00 10.52 -14.10
N HIS A 122 7.88 11.09 -13.70
CA HIS A 122 6.60 10.89 -14.38
C HIS A 122 5.80 12.17 -14.64
N ASN A 123 6.31 13.35 -14.25
CA ASN A 123 5.63 14.64 -14.38
C ASN A 123 4.13 14.51 -14.05
N ILE A 124 3.80 14.18 -12.81
CA ILE A 124 2.41 13.93 -12.41
C ILE A 124 1.82 15.21 -11.89
N MET A 125 0.58 15.50 -12.30
CA MET A 125 -0.20 16.60 -11.78
C MET A 125 -1.56 16.10 -11.29
N PHE A 126 -2.01 16.65 -10.18
CA PHE A 126 -3.30 16.29 -9.57
C PHE A 126 -4.48 16.59 -10.51
N TRP A 127 -4.40 17.69 -11.26
CA TRP A 127 -5.49 18.14 -12.11
C TRP A 127 -5.02 19.05 -13.24
N HIS A 128 -5.62 18.91 -14.43
CA HIS A 128 -5.34 19.74 -15.61
C HIS A 128 -6.63 20.13 -16.33
N GLU A 129 -6.74 21.39 -16.79
CA GLU A 129 -7.94 21.91 -17.45
C GLU A 129 -8.33 21.15 -18.72
N ALA A 130 -7.34 20.78 -19.54
CA ALA A 130 -7.53 19.93 -20.73
C ALA A 130 -8.25 18.59 -20.46
N VAL A 131 -8.22 18.06 -19.23
CA VAL A 131 -8.83 16.77 -18.86
C VAL A 131 -10.25 16.95 -18.32
N GLN A 132 -10.69 18.19 -18.04
CA GLN A 132 -11.99 18.49 -17.45
C GLN A 132 -13.19 17.96 -18.23
N ARG A 133 -13.07 17.81 -19.54
CA ARG A 133 -14.19 17.35 -20.39
C ARG A 133 -14.40 15.84 -20.30
N ILE A 134 -13.40 15.09 -19.87
CA ILE A 134 -13.40 13.61 -19.93
C ILE A 134 -13.35 12.96 -18.54
N ALA A 135 -12.75 13.62 -17.55
CA ALA A 135 -12.64 13.08 -16.19
C ALA A 135 -12.88 14.17 -15.14
N LYS A 136 -13.09 13.75 -13.90
CA LYS A 136 -12.99 14.57 -12.68
C LYS A 136 -11.72 14.18 -11.89
N PRO A 137 -11.24 15.00 -10.93
CA PRO A 137 -10.07 14.66 -10.13
C PRO A 137 -10.24 13.29 -9.45
N LEU A 138 -9.18 12.50 -9.44
CA LEU A 138 -9.20 11.18 -8.83
C LEU A 138 -9.05 11.29 -7.30
N GLY A 139 -10.12 10.97 -6.56
CA GLY A 139 -10.08 10.61 -5.14
C GLY A 139 -9.84 9.11 -5.01
N CYS A 140 -10.86 8.36 -4.55
CA CYS A 140 -10.96 6.91 -4.70
C CYS A 140 -12.04 6.51 -5.71
N ALA A 141 -11.70 5.65 -6.67
CA ALA A 141 -12.65 5.16 -7.67
C ALA A 141 -12.42 3.68 -8.02
N GLN A 142 -13.43 3.05 -8.64
CA GLN A 142 -13.27 1.73 -9.24
C GLN A 142 -12.25 1.80 -10.38
N VAL A 143 -11.35 0.82 -10.47
CA VAL A 143 -10.23 0.85 -11.42
C VAL A 143 -10.68 1.00 -12.87
N ASP A 144 -11.84 0.44 -13.22
CA ASP A 144 -12.39 0.50 -14.57
C ASP A 144 -12.75 1.92 -15.01
N ARG A 145 -13.03 2.80 -14.05
CA ARG A 145 -13.36 4.22 -14.27
C ARG A 145 -12.15 5.13 -14.18
N VAL A 146 -10.97 4.61 -13.86
CA VAL A 146 -9.77 5.45 -13.73
C VAL A 146 -9.09 5.59 -15.09
N LEU A 147 -8.91 6.84 -15.50
CA LEU A 147 -8.22 7.25 -16.71
C LEU A 147 -6.86 7.82 -16.36
N VAL A 148 -5.88 7.54 -17.21
CA VAL A 148 -4.56 8.17 -17.21
C VAL A 148 -4.41 8.91 -18.53
N THR A 149 -4.16 10.21 -18.45
CA THR A 149 -4.00 11.07 -19.62
C THR A 149 -2.64 11.73 -19.58
N ARG A 150 -1.92 11.71 -20.71
CA ARG A 150 -0.74 12.57 -20.88
C ARG A 150 -1.15 13.83 -21.64
N THR A 151 -0.96 14.99 -21.03
CA THR A 151 -1.31 16.27 -21.66
C THR A 151 -0.27 16.71 -22.68
N TYR A 152 -0.59 17.75 -23.46
CA TYR A 152 0.34 18.32 -24.45
C TYR A 152 1.65 18.84 -23.83
N ASP A 153 1.59 19.32 -22.59
CA ASP A 153 2.75 19.75 -21.79
C ASP A 153 3.52 18.58 -21.16
N GLY A 154 3.12 17.33 -21.43
CA GLY A 154 3.78 16.12 -20.95
C GLY A 154 3.42 15.72 -19.53
N TRP A 155 2.42 16.36 -18.90
CA TRP A 155 1.95 15.98 -17.57
C TRP A 155 1.08 14.73 -17.63
N LEU A 156 1.30 13.79 -16.71
CA LEU A 156 0.38 12.70 -16.44
C LEU A 156 -0.68 13.14 -15.44
N VAL A 157 -1.93 12.92 -15.81
CA VAL A 157 -3.10 13.26 -14.99
C VAL A 157 -3.90 11.98 -14.79
N PHE A 158 -4.19 11.69 -13.53
CA PHE A 158 -5.08 10.59 -13.15
C PHE A 158 -6.46 11.19 -12.84
N GLY A 159 -7.51 10.63 -13.46
CA GLY A 159 -8.88 11.11 -13.29
C GLY A 159 -9.88 9.97 -13.23
N GLU A 160 -11.06 10.24 -12.68
CA GLU A 160 -12.22 9.35 -12.75
C GLU A 160 -13.09 9.76 -13.94
N GLU A 161 -13.38 8.82 -14.83
CA GLU A 161 -14.31 8.96 -15.95
C GLU A 161 -15.66 9.46 -15.44
N ARG A 162 -16.15 10.55 -16.04
CA ARG A 162 -17.40 11.21 -15.63
C ARG A 162 -18.64 10.37 -15.93
#